data_AF-A0A7S0Q2S8-F1
#
_entry.id   AF-A0A7S0Q2S8-F1
#
_cell.length_a   1.000
_cell.length_b   1.000
_cell.length_c   1.000
_cell.angle_alpha   90.00
_cell.angle_beta   90.00
_cell.angle_gamma   90.00
#
_symmetry.space_group_name_H-M   'P 1'
#
loop_
_entity.id
_entity.type
_entity.pdbx_description
1 polymer ?
#
loop_
_entity_poly.entity_id
_entity_poly.type
_entity_poly.pdbx_seq_one_letter_code
_entity_poly.pdbx_strand_id
1 'polypeptide(L)'
;QSCAFEGCLYNRNPVYSGLDCLNKRPMPSPPAPPRSPFQIPEEGVAVLSGSTGEQLRCLQPGADDDTTSAIASDSVEKNIAVQCCEEGTSDDAGCKRFIGSDPEDCVAGVPPAAYTYKQAVAICAGRSLGLCDRSCAGTGCKYNQYPVYTNKPCDTSTPIPDLGAAVLDGGTGDQLYCLLPNRDETTTTAPWDGVQKNIATQCCEKGSSDDAGCK
;
A
#
# COMPACT_ATOMS: atom_id res chain seq x y z
N GLN A 1 23.64 6.08 -40.67
CA GLN A 1 23.18 6.44 -42.03
C GLN A 1 22.65 5.18 -42.69
N SER A 2 21.50 5.23 -43.39
CA SER A 2 21.02 4.08 -44.18
C SER A 2 21.61 4.13 -45.58
N CYS A 3 22.09 3.00 -46.09
CA CYS A 3 22.62 2.85 -47.45
C CYS A 3 21.48 2.77 -48.48
N ALA A 4 20.55 3.72 -48.43
CA ALA A 4 19.45 3.78 -49.37
C ALA A 4 20.03 3.96 -50.79
N PHE A 5 19.60 3.09 -51.72
CA PHE A 5 19.94 3.12 -53.15
C PHE A 5 21.30 2.54 -53.58
N GLU A 6 22.06 1.90 -52.68
CA GLU A 6 23.37 1.27 -52.99
C GLU A 6 23.27 -0.17 -53.58
N GLY A 7 22.12 -0.57 -54.12
CA GLY A 7 21.91 -1.89 -54.74
C GLY A 7 21.62 -3.03 -53.75
N CYS A 8 21.03 -4.13 -54.25
CA CYS A 8 20.58 -5.34 -53.54
C CYS A 8 19.28 -5.29 -52.71
N LEU A 9 18.26 -4.53 -53.15
CA LEU A 9 16.86 -4.62 -52.67
C LEU A 9 16.63 -4.52 -51.14
N TYR A 10 17.60 -4.04 -50.36
CA TYR A 10 17.48 -3.88 -48.90
C TYR A 10 16.29 -2.99 -48.48
N ASN A 11 15.82 -2.13 -49.38
CA ASN A 11 14.69 -1.22 -49.17
C ASN A 11 13.32 -1.91 -49.00
N ARG A 12 13.25 -3.24 -49.19
CA ARG A 12 12.02 -4.02 -49.00
C ARG A 12 11.91 -4.72 -47.65
N ASN A 13 12.96 -4.68 -46.83
CA ASN A 13 13.00 -5.32 -45.52
C ASN A 13 13.61 -4.39 -44.46
N PRO A 14 13.19 -4.48 -43.20
CA PRO A 14 13.86 -3.77 -42.10
C PRO A 14 15.34 -4.18 -42.00
N VAL A 15 16.23 -3.22 -41.77
CA VAL A 15 17.68 -3.45 -41.59
C VAL A 15 18.13 -3.00 -40.21
N TYR A 16 19.05 -3.75 -39.61
CA TYR A 16 19.68 -3.38 -38.35
C TYR A 16 20.54 -2.11 -38.52
N SER A 17 20.44 -1.19 -37.57
CA SER A 17 21.25 0.03 -37.52
C SER A 17 21.92 0.15 -36.15
N GLY A 18 23.15 0.69 -36.12
CA GLY A 18 23.85 1.03 -34.88
C GLY A 18 23.45 2.39 -34.28
N LEU A 19 22.29 2.92 -34.67
CA LEU A 19 21.73 4.15 -34.09
C LEU A 19 21.03 3.82 -32.77
N ASP A 20 21.22 4.66 -31.75
CA ASP A 20 20.54 4.52 -30.46
C ASP A 20 19.01 4.61 -30.61
N CYS A 21 18.30 3.72 -29.91
CA CYS A 21 16.84 3.78 -29.85
C CYS A 21 16.38 4.91 -28.93
N LEU A 22 15.59 5.86 -29.47
CA LEU A 22 15.02 6.98 -28.70
C LEU A 22 13.97 6.56 -27.66
N ASN A 23 13.50 5.30 -27.71
CA ASN A 23 12.64 4.69 -26.70
C ASN A 23 13.34 3.43 -26.14
N LYS A 24 14.28 3.61 -25.22
CA LYS A 24 14.74 2.50 -24.40
C LYS A 24 13.57 2.05 -23.52
N ARG A 25 13.00 0.88 -23.81
CA ARG A 25 12.21 0.14 -22.82
C ARG A 25 13.11 0.01 -21.57
N PRO A 26 12.66 0.34 -20.35
CA PRO A 26 13.48 0.16 -19.17
C PRO A 26 13.93 -1.30 -19.14
N MET A 27 15.24 -1.53 -19.00
CA MET A 27 15.71 -2.88 -18.71
C MET A 27 15.00 -3.36 -17.43
N PRO A 28 14.51 -4.61 -17.38
CA PRO A 28 14.06 -5.16 -16.12
C PRO A 28 15.22 -5.07 -15.14
N SER A 29 15.00 -4.35 -14.03
CA SER A 29 15.99 -4.26 -12.95
C SER A 29 16.36 -5.67 -12.49
N PRO A 30 17.63 -5.92 -12.12
CA PRO A 30 18.01 -7.19 -11.52
C PRO A 30 17.10 -7.51 -10.34
N PRO A 31 16.76 -8.79 -10.11
CA PRO A 31 15.88 -9.18 -9.01
C PRO A 31 16.45 -8.64 -7.70
N ALA A 32 15.63 -7.90 -6.96
CA ALA A 32 16.02 -7.38 -5.67
C ALA A 32 16.46 -8.55 -4.75
N PRO A 33 17.46 -8.34 -3.87
CA PRO A 33 17.81 -9.34 -2.87
C PRO A 33 16.55 -9.72 -2.06
N PRO A 34 16.43 -10.98 -1.61
CA PRO A 34 15.28 -11.40 -0.82
C PRO A 34 15.13 -10.47 0.40
N ARG A 35 14.00 -9.76 0.46
CA ARG A 35 13.72 -8.83 1.56
C ARG A 35 13.62 -9.62 2.86
N SER A 36 14.13 -9.02 3.93
CA SER A 36 14.12 -9.64 5.25
C SER A 36 12.67 -9.81 5.73
N PRO A 37 12.29 -10.96 6.33
CA PRO A 37 10.91 -11.20 6.80
C PRO A 37 10.46 -10.25 7.91
N PHE A 38 11.37 -9.43 8.44
CA PHE A 38 11.09 -8.41 9.44
C PHE A 38 10.78 -7.04 8.84
N GLN A 39 10.82 -6.88 7.52
CA GLN A 39 10.49 -5.60 6.87
C GLN A 39 9.01 -5.53 6.51
N ILE A 40 8.54 -4.31 6.28
CA ILE A 40 7.22 -4.08 5.69
C ILE A 40 7.20 -4.75 4.30
N PRO A 41 6.18 -5.57 3.98
CA PRO A 41 5.95 -6.14 2.66
C PRO A 41 5.78 -5.10 1.54
N GLU A 42 5.94 -5.50 0.28
CA GLU A 42 5.82 -4.58 -0.88
C GLU A 42 4.41 -4.00 -1.03
N GLU A 43 3.40 -4.78 -0.72
CA GLU A 43 1.99 -4.41 -0.70
C GLU A 43 1.62 -3.46 0.46
N GLY A 44 2.54 -3.24 1.40
CA GLY A 44 2.29 -2.50 2.64
C GLY A 44 1.43 -3.28 3.65
N VAL A 45 1.39 -2.76 4.88
CA VAL A 45 0.65 -3.38 5.98
C VAL A 45 -0.26 -2.38 6.67
N ALA A 46 -1.44 -2.86 7.02
CA ALA A 46 -2.46 -2.07 7.68
C ALA A 46 -2.11 -1.90 9.16
N VAL A 47 -2.10 -0.65 9.63
CA VAL A 47 -2.27 -0.34 11.04
C VAL A 47 -3.76 -0.23 11.29
N LEU A 48 -4.27 -1.06 12.20
CA LEU A 48 -5.70 -1.12 12.48
C LEU A 48 -6.03 -0.38 13.77
N SER A 49 -7.29 0.03 13.91
CA SER A 49 -7.86 0.38 15.20
C SER A 49 -7.92 -0.88 16.08
N GLY A 50 -7.33 -0.81 17.27
CA GLY A 50 -7.35 -1.93 18.21
C GLY A 50 -8.76 -2.27 18.74
N SER A 51 -9.76 -1.41 18.53
CA SER A 51 -11.16 -1.66 18.93
C SER A 51 -12.04 -2.12 17.77
N THR A 52 -12.00 -1.45 16.63
CA THR A 52 -12.93 -1.72 15.51
C THR A 52 -12.33 -2.61 14.44
N GLY A 53 -11.00 -2.70 14.36
CA GLY A 53 -10.32 -3.35 13.24
C GLY A 53 -10.32 -2.57 11.94
N GLU A 54 -10.83 -1.34 11.95
CA GLU A 54 -10.75 -0.44 10.80
C GLU A 54 -9.29 -0.04 10.51
N GLN A 55 -8.93 0.02 9.23
CA GLN A 55 -7.62 0.50 8.83
C GLN A 55 -7.49 2.00 9.10
N LEU A 56 -6.54 2.36 9.96
CA LEU A 56 -6.21 3.75 10.29
C LEU A 56 -5.12 4.31 9.38
N ARG A 57 -4.15 3.47 9.01
CA ARG A 57 -3.01 3.84 8.17
C ARG A 57 -2.49 2.63 7.41
N CYS A 58 -1.95 2.85 6.23
CA CYS A 58 -1.14 1.87 5.51
C CYS A 58 0.34 2.24 5.67
N LEU A 59 1.17 1.31 6.13
CA LEU A 59 2.62 1.49 6.20
C LEU A 59 3.26 0.94 4.93
N GLN A 60 4.09 1.75 4.30
CA GLN A 60 4.80 1.45 3.06
C GLN A 60 6.28 1.16 3.32
N PRO A 61 6.87 0.17 2.63
CA PRO A 61 8.27 -0.19 2.82
C PRO A 61 9.19 0.95 2.40
N GLY A 62 10.21 1.22 3.21
CA GLY A 62 11.20 2.28 2.97
C GLY A 62 10.71 3.70 3.27
N ALA A 63 9.40 3.94 3.30
CA ALA A 63 8.82 5.22 3.70
C ALA A 63 8.45 5.24 5.18
N ASP A 64 7.88 4.13 5.68
CA ASP A 64 7.29 4.04 7.02
C ASP A 64 8.05 3.08 7.96
N ASP A 65 9.26 2.64 7.58
CA ASP A 65 10.06 1.66 8.33
C ASP A 65 10.34 2.10 9.78
N ASP A 66 10.48 3.41 10.02
CA ASP A 66 10.74 4.01 11.33
C ASP A 66 9.46 4.51 12.04
N THR A 67 8.28 4.28 11.46
CA THR A 67 7.00 4.71 12.06
C THR A 67 6.74 3.95 13.35
N THR A 68 6.49 4.69 14.44
CA THR A 68 6.12 4.12 15.76
C THR A 68 4.76 4.58 16.28
N SER A 69 4.13 5.55 15.62
CA SER A 69 2.86 6.16 16.02
C SER A 69 1.89 6.30 14.84
N ALA A 70 0.60 6.38 15.16
CA ALA A 70 -0.46 6.69 14.20
C ALA A 70 -1.59 7.45 14.89
N ILE A 71 -2.41 8.14 14.10
CA ILE A 71 -3.65 8.75 14.56
C ILE A 71 -4.64 7.63 14.90
N ALA A 72 -5.05 7.55 16.16
CA ALA A 72 -6.03 6.59 16.64
C ALA A 72 -7.47 7.01 16.26
N SER A 73 -8.45 6.13 16.51
CA SER A 73 -9.86 6.41 16.19
C SER A 73 -10.45 7.64 16.91
N ASP A 74 -9.84 8.10 18.00
CA ASP A 74 -10.20 9.33 18.70
C ASP A 74 -9.48 10.59 18.15
N SER A 75 -8.85 10.48 16.98
CA SER A 75 -8.08 11.54 16.32
C SER A 75 -6.85 12.02 17.11
N VAL A 76 -6.38 11.22 18.08
CA VAL A 76 -5.17 11.51 18.85
C VAL A 76 -4.03 10.63 18.35
N GLU A 77 -2.83 11.21 18.17
CA GLU A 77 -1.63 10.45 17.86
C GLU A 77 -1.20 9.59 19.05
N LYS A 78 -1.04 8.29 18.83
CA LYS A 78 -0.61 7.34 19.86
C LYS A 78 0.39 6.36 19.29
N ASN A 79 1.23 5.79 20.17
CA ASN A 79 2.11 4.68 19.81
C ASN A 79 1.28 3.51 19.28
N ILE A 80 1.80 2.86 18.24
CA ILE A 80 1.19 1.67 17.67
C ILE A 80 1.55 0.48 18.56
N ALA A 81 0.53 -0.19 19.09
CA ALA A 81 0.72 -1.33 19.97
C ALA A 81 1.07 -2.59 19.18
N VAL A 82 2.02 -3.37 19.70
CA VAL A 82 2.37 -4.69 19.17
C VAL A 82 1.42 -5.72 19.74
N GLN A 83 0.83 -6.53 18.87
CA GLN A 83 0.01 -7.67 19.26
C GLN A 83 0.39 -8.88 18.42
N CYS A 84 0.49 -10.03 19.08
CA CYS A 84 0.95 -11.25 18.45
C CYS A 84 -0.19 -12.26 18.36
N CYS A 85 -0.15 -13.12 17.34
CA CYS A 85 -1.11 -14.19 17.14
C CYS A 85 -0.41 -15.52 16.93
N GLU A 86 -1.05 -16.59 17.39
CA GLU A 86 -0.67 -17.95 17.02
C GLU A 86 -0.88 -18.15 15.52
N GLU A 87 0.16 -18.61 14.82
CA GLU A 87 0.06 -18.86 13.38
C GLU A 87 -0.99 -19.95 13.09
N GLY A 88 -1.77 -19.76 12.01
CA GLY A 88 -2.81 -20.70 11.60
C GLY A 88 -4.13 -20.60 12.38
N THR A 89 -4.23 -19.66 13.33
CA THR A 89 -5.51 -19.34 13.99
C THR A 89 -6.20 -18.19 13.25
N SER A 90 -7.53 -18.29 13.10
CA SER A 90 -8.36 -17.27 12.46
C SER A 90 -9.33 -16.58 13.44
N ASP A 91 -9.41 -17.08 14.67
CA ASP A 91 -10.28 -16.62 15.74
C ASP A 91 -9.48 -15.94 16.87
N ASP A 92 -10.20 -15.21 17.72
CA ASP A 92 -9.60 -14.42 18.79
C ASP A 92 -8.92 -15.27 19.88
N ALA A 93 -9.10 -16.60 19.91
CA ALA A 93 -8.36 -17.46 20.84
C ALA A 93 -6.85 -17.45 20.57
N GLY A 94 -6.47 -17.23 19.31
CA GLY A 94 -5.08 -17.10 18.90
C GLY A 94 -4.43 -15.77 19.28
N CYS A 95 -5.21 -14.77 19.68
CA CYS A 95 -4.71 -13.43 20.01
C CYS A 95 -3.95 -13.41 21.34
N LYS A 96 -2.70 -12.94 21.32
CA LYS A 96 -1.82 -12.75 22.47
C LYS A 96 -1.38 -11.29 22.56
N ARG A 97 -2.14 -10.49 23.32
CA ARG A 97 -1.75 -9.11 23.70
C ARG A 97 -0.87 -9.05 24.95
N PHE A 98 -0.92 -10.09 25.78
CA PHE A 98 -0.02 -10.32 26.91
C PHE A 98 0.47 -11.76 26.86
N ILE A 99 1.57 -12.04 27.53
CA ILE A 99 2.17 -13.37 27.56
C ILE A 99 2.33 -13.82 28.99
N GLY A 100 1.78 -15.00 29.30
CA GLY A 100 1.70 -15.50 30.66
C GLY A 100 0.36 -15.16 31.30
N SER A 101 0.33 -15.19 32.63
CA SER A 101 -0.90 -15.02 33.43
C SER A 101 -1.02 -13.63 34.05
N ASP A 102 0.02 -12.79 33.93
CA ASP A 102 0.02 -11.45 34.51
C ASP A 102 -0.53 -10.43 33.50
N PRO A 103 -1.59 -9.69 33.82
CA PRO A 103 -2.11 -8.62 32.97
C PRO A 103 -1.14 -7.45 32.76
N GLU A 104 -0.02 -7.38 33.51
CA GLU A 104 1.05 -6.41 33.30
C GLU A 104 2.06 -6.85 32.21
N ASP A 105 2.09 -8.13 31.82
CA ASP A 105 2.97 -8.69 30.79
C ASP A 105 2.47 -8.43 29.35
N CYS A 106 1.95 -7.22 29.13
CA CYS A 106 1.51 -6.78 27.81
C CYS A 106 2.69 -6.70 26.84
N VAL A 107 2.52 -7.24 25.64
CA VAL A 107 3.59 -7.41 24.64
C VAL A 107 4.32 -6.09 24.33
N ALA A 108 3.58 -4.99 24.24
CA ALA A 108 4.13 -3.64 24.06
C ALA A 108 4.12 -2.78 25.33
N GLY A 109 3.72 -3.33 26.48
CA GLY A 109 3.52 -2.58 27.74
C GLY A 109 2.20 -1.80 27.82
N VAL A 110 1.98 -1.13 28.96
CA VAL A 110 0.82 -0.28 29.24
C VAL A 110 1.30 1.06 29.85
N PRO A 111 1.25 2.20 29.13
CA PRO A 111 0.85 2.34 27.72
C PRO A 111 1.86 1.68 26.76
N PRO A 112 1.48 1.43 25.49
CA PRO A 112 2.40 0.87 24.50
C PRO A 112 3.68 1.69 24.33
N ALA A 113 4.83 1.03 24.38
CA ALA A 113 6.12 1.61 24.03
C ALA A 113 6.23 1.81 22.51
N ALA A 114 7.10 2.75 22.10
CA ALA A 114 7.36 3.03 20.70
C ALA A 114 8.23 1.92 20.08
N TYR A 115 7.62 1.13 19.21
CA TYR A 115 8.30 0.11 18.40
C TYR A 115 8.05 0.39 16.93
N THR A 116 9.04 0.11 16.08
CA THR A 116 8.88 0.06 14.63
C THR A 116 8.20 -1.23 14.20
N TYR A 117 7.72 -1.30 12.95
CA TYR A 117 7.17 -2.54 12.40
C TYR A 117 8.17 -3.71 12.52
N LYS A 118 9.44 -3.46 12.20
CA LYS A 118 10.50 -4.46 12.29
C LYS A 118 10.70 -4.99 13.70
N GLN A 119 10.66 -4.10 14.70
CA GLN A 119 10.73 -4.49 16.10
C GLN A 119 9.47 -5.26 16.52
N ALA A 120 8.29 -4.86 16.06
CA ALA A 120 7.03 -5.56 16.33
C ALA A 120 7.07 -7.02 15.82
N VAL A 121 7.53 -7.25 14.59
CA VAL A 121 7.71 -8.61 14.03
C VAL A 121 8.73 -9.39 14.87
N ALA A 122 9.88 -8.79 15.21
CA ALA A 122 10.90 -9.45 16.02
C ALA A 122 10.42 -9.80 17.43
N ILE A 123 9.61 -8.94 18.05
CA ILE A 123 8.99 -9.17 19.36
C ILE A 123 8.12 -10.42 19.29
N CYS A 124 7.22 -10.54 18.31
CA CYS A 124 6.36 -11.72 18.18
C CYS A 124 7.17 -12.98 17.83
N ALA A 125 8.09 -12.88 16.87
CA ALA A 125 8.93 -14.01 16.46
C ALA A 125 9.78 -14.57 17.61
N GLY A 126 10.29 -13.70 18.49
CA GLY A 126 11.02 -14.10 19.71
C GLY A 126 10.19 -14.92 20.70
N ARG A 127 8.87 -15.02 20.51
CA ARG A 127 7.92 -15.82 21.29
C ARG A 127 7.26 -16.93 20.47
N SER A 128 7.78 -17.23 19.28
CA SER A 128 7.18 -18.19 18.34
C SER A 128 5.74 -17.83 17.93
N LEU A 129 5.46 -16.53 17.79
CA LEU A 129 4.19 -15.98 17.33
C LEU A 129 4.41 -15.08 16.11
N GLY A 130 3.36 -14.87 15.32
CA GLY A 130 3.33 -13.88 14.24
C GLY A 130 2.67 -12.57 14.69
N LEU A 131 2.77 -11.52 13.88
CA LEU A 131 1.81 -10.41 14.01
C LEU A 131 0.41 -10.90 13.63
N CYS A 132 -0.61 -10.33 14.26
CA CYS A 132 -2.00 -10.64 13.94
C CYS A 132 -2.42 -10.03 12.60
N ASP A 133 -3.34 -10.68 11.89
CA ASP A 133 -4.04 -10.20 10.67
C ASP A 133 -5.35 -9.46 10.99
N ARG A 134 -5.64 -9.31 12.29
CA ARG A 134 -6.86 -8.74 12.87
C ARG A 134 -6.52 -7.83 14.03
N SER A 135 -7.51 -7.09 14.57
CA SER A 135 -7.28 -6.18 15.68
C SER A 135 -7.22 -6.85 17.06
N CYS A 136 -7.69 -8.08 17.24
CA CYS A 136 -7.78 -8.75 18.54
C CYS A 136 -8.56 -7.93 19.59
N ALA A 137 -9.62 -7.25 19.17
CA ALA A 137 -10.40 -6.38 20.03
C ALA A 137 -10.93 -7.11 21.27
N GLY A 138 -10.83 -6.47 22.44
CA GLY A 138 -11.37 -7.02 23.69
C GLY A 138 -10.50 -8.07 24.39
N THR A 139 -9.33 -8.40 23.84
CA THR A 139 -8.44 -9.46 24.38
C THR A 139 -7.47 -8.97 25.47
N GLY A 140 -7.63 -7.74 25.98
CA GLY A 140 -6.84 -7.19 27.09
C GLY A 140 -5.87 -6.06 26.71
N CYS A 141 -4.98 -5.72 27.66
CA CYS A 141 -3.92 -4.69 27.57
C CYS A 141 -4.35 -3.25 27.24
N LYS A 142 -5.66 -2.97 27.27
CA LYS A 142 -6.24 -1.67 26.88
C LYS A 142 -5.90 -1.23 25.43
N TYR A 143 -5.38 -2.14 24.59
CA TYR A 143 -5.01 -1.82 23.20
C TYR A 143 -6.19 -1.45 22.30
N ASN A 144 -7.42 -1.68 22.75
CA ASN A 144 -8.62 -1.13 22.11
C ASN A 144 -8.59 0.41 21.95
N GLN A 145 -7.81 1.12 22.78
CA GLN A 145 -7.69 2.58 22.73
C GLN A 145 -6.52 3.05 21.83
N TYR A 146 -5.80 2.13 21.19
CA TYR A 146 -4.57 2.39 20.46
C TYR A 146 -4.64 1.83 19.03
N PRO A 147 -3.87 2.39 18.10
CA PRO A 147 -3.58 1.71 16.85
C PRO A 147 -2.76 0.44 17.11
N VAL A 148 -2.90 -0.59 16.29
CA VAL A 148 -2.20 -1.88 16.44
C VAL A 148 -1.47 -2.26 15.15
N TYR A 149 -0.25 -2.80 15.28
CA TYR A 149 0.46 -3.41 14.16
C TYR A 149 -0.20 -4.71 13.74
N THR A 150 -0.26 -4.95 12.43
CA THR A 150 -0.80 -6.19 11.87
C THR A 150 0.06 -6.70 10.72
N ASN A 151 -0.10 -7.98 10.34
CA ASN A 151 0.36 -8.51 9.06
C ASN A 151 -0.75 -8.49 7.99
N LYS A 152 -1.87 -7.82 8.26
CA LYS A 152 -2.94 -7.63 7.28
C LYS A 152 -2.42 -6.72 6.16
N PRO A 153 -2.50 -7.13 4.89
CA PRO A 153 -2.25 -6.22 3.78
C PRO A 153 -3.15 -4.99 3.87
N CYS A 154 -2.67 -3.87 3.36
CA CYS A 154 -3.49 -2.68 3.28
C CYS A 154 -4.74 -2.96 2.44
N ASP A 155 -5.90 -2.49 2.93
CA ASP A 155 -7.07 -2.31 2.08
C ASP A 155 -6.70 -1.22 1.08
N THR A 156 -6.35 -1.66 -0.13
CA THR A 156 -6.32 -0.79 -1.29
C THR A 156 -7.75 -0.32 -1.49
N SER A 157 -8.08 0.88 -1.02
CA SER A 157 -9.18 1.64 -1.63
C SER A 157 -8.96 1.54 -3.13
N THR A 158 -9.83 0.80 -3.81
CA THR A 158 -9.67 0.16 -5.13
C THR A 158 -8.38 0.55 -5.85
N PRO A 159 -7.39 -0.36 -5.98
CA PRO A 159 -6.14 -0.01 -6.64
C PRO A 159 -6.47 0.51 -8.03
N ILE A 160 -5.76 1.55 -8.45
CA ILE A 160 -5.85 2.02 -9.84
C ILE A 160 -5.72 0.78 -10.73
N PRO A 161 -6.62 0.55 -11.71
CA PRO A 161 -6.54 -0.63 -12.57
C PRO A 161 -5.14 -0.79 -13.17
N ASP A 162 -4.70 -2.01 -13.47
CA ASP A 162 -3.34 -2.27 -14.02
C ASP A 162 -3.04 -1.45 -15.29
N LEU A 163 -4.09 -1.08 -16.03
CA LEU A 163 -4.00 -0.24 -17.24
C LEU A 163 -3.96 1.27 -16.96
N GLY A 164 -4.08 1.68 -15.70
CA GLY A 164 -4.23 3.07 -15.26
C GLY A 164 -5.69 3.52 -15.19
N ALA A 165 -5.91 4.66 -14.54
CA ALA A 165 -7.19 5.37 -14.52
C ALA A 165 -7.03 6.74 -15.19
N ALA A 166 -7.82 7.00 -16.23
CA ALA A 166 -7.79 8.28 -16.93
C ALA A 166 -8.49 9.37 -16.11
N VAL A 167 -7.81 10.51 -15.92
CA VAL A 167 -8.41 11.75 -15.44
C VAL A 167 -8.83 12.55 -16.66
N LEU A 168 -10.11 12.85 -16.75
CA LEU A 168 -10.71 13.54 -17.89
C LEU A 168 -11.08 14.98 -17.51
N ASP A 169 -11.11 15.87 -18.50
CA ASP A 169 -11.77 17.16 -18.42
C ASP A 169 -13.29 16.94 -18.34
N GLY A 170 -13.92 17.38 -17.26
CA GLY A 170 -15.35 17.15 -17.03
C GLY A 170 -16.29 17.90 -17.99
N GLY A 171 -15.78 18.86 -18.77
CA GLY A 171 -16.55 19.60 -19.77
C GLY A 171 -16.35 19.09 -21.20
N THR A 172 -15.14 18.65 -21.55
CA THR A 172 -14.82 18.20 -22.93
C THR A 172 -14.68 16.69 -23.08
N GLY A 173 -14.41 15.97 -21.98
CA GLY A 173 -14.07 14.54 -22.00
C GLY A 173 -12.62 14.26 -22.42
N ASP A 174 -11.80 15.30 -22.65
CA ASP A 174 -10.41 15.13 -23.03
C ASP A 174 -9.61 14.55 -21.88
N GLN A 175 -8.72 13.60 -22.19
CA GLN A 175 -7.84 13.05 -21.17
C GLN A 175 -6.76 14.06 -20.78
N LEU A 176 -6.73 14.43 -19.50
CA LEU A 176 -5.75 15.34 -18.91
C LEU A 176 -4.54 14.59 -18.37
N TYR A 177 -4.77 13.46 -17.70
CA TYR A 177 -3.75 12.70 -16.99
C TYR A 177 -4.10 11.20 -16.92
N CYS A 178 -3.11 10.35 -16.67
CA CYS A 178 -3.30 8.94 -16.36
C CYS A 178 -2.73 8.68 -14.97
N LEU A 179 -3.57 8.30 -14.02
CA LEU A 179 -3.13 7.73 -12.75
C LEU A 179 -2.56 6.35 -13.03
N LEU A 180 -1.36 6.07 -12.52
CA LEU A 180 -0.70 4.78 -12.65
C LEU A 180 -0.70 4.02 -11.32
N PRO A 181 -0.92 2.69 -11.36
CA PRO A 181 -0.88 1.86 -10.15
C PRO A 181 0.50 1.95 -9.48
N ASN A 182 0.51 1.92 -8.14
CA ASN A 182 1.70 2.02 -7.28
C ASN A 182 2.49 3.34 -7.38
N ARG A 183 1.98 4.32 -8.13
CA ARG A 183 2.62 5.65 -8.28
C ARG A 183 1.70 6.77 -7.86
N ASP A 184 0.45 6.71 -8.31
CA ASP A 184 -0.52 7.80 -8.17
C ASP A 184 -1.67 7.45 -7.21
N GLU A 185 -1.48 6.42 -6.36
CA GLU A 185 -2.50 5.93 -5.41
C GLU A 185 -3.00 7.02 -4.44
N THR A 186 -2.19 8.06 -4.21
CA THR A 186 -2.52 9.19 -3.34
C THR A 186 -2.77 10.49 -4.11
N THR A 187 -2.79 10.45 -5.45
CA THR A 187 -2.94 11.65 -6.28
C THR A 187 -4.41 12.10 -6.25
N THR A 188 -4.65 13.28 -5.69
CA THR A 188 -6.00 13.87 -5.55
C THR A 188 -6.23 15.11 -6.41
N THR A 189 -5.19 15.61 -7.10
CA THR A 189 -5.26 16.79 -7.96
C THR A 189 -4.69 16.55 -9.35
N ALA A 190 -5.18 17.29 -10.33
CA ALA A 190 -4.70 17.28 -11.71
C ALA A 190 -4.55 18.71 -12.26
N PRO A 191 -3.62 18.94 -13.20
CA PRO A 191 -3.48 20.22 -13.87
C PRO A 191 -4.68 20.47 -14.80
N TRP A 192 -5.30 21.64 -14.64
CA TRP A 192 -6.40 22.12 -15.45
C TRP A 192 -6.19 23.61 -15.72
N ASP A 193 -6.04 23.97 -17.00
CA ASP A 193 -5.78 25.35 -17.46
C ASP A 193 -4.63 26.06 -16.69
N GLY A 194 -3.54 25.32 -16.48
CA GLY A 194 -2.34 25.83 -15.78
C GLY A 194 -2.44 25.88 -14.24
N VAL A 195 -3.54 25.41 -13.64
CA VAL A 195 -3.73 25.37 -12.18
C VAL A 195 -4.01 23.94 -11.71
N GLN A 196 -3.52 23.56 -10.53
CA GLN A 196 -3.88 22.27 -9.92
C GLN A 196 -5.30 22.34 -9.34
N LYS A 197 -6.17 21.42 -9.76
CA LYS A 197 -7.55 21.28 -9.25
C LYS A 197 -7.76 19.90 -8.67
N ASN A 198 -8.63 19.79 -7.67
CA ASN A 198 -9.06 18.50 -7.12
C ASN A 198 -9.75 17.68 -8.20
N ILE A 199 -9.43 16.39 -8.27
CA ILE A 199 -10.08 15.43 -9.16
C ILE A 199 -11.48 15.16 -8.59
N ALA A 200 -12.51 15.35 -9.41
CA ALA A 200 -13.89 15.06 -9.04
C ALA A 200 -14.24 13.60 -9.34
N THR A 201 -15.04 12.98 -8.47
CA THR A 201 -15.57 11.63 -8.70
C THR A 201 -16.82 11.72 -9.58
N GLN A 202 -16.88 10.89 -10.61
CA GLN A 202 -18.07 10.69 -11.43
C GLN A 202 -18.48 9.22 -11.34
N CYS A 203 -19.75 8.95 -11.05
CA CYS A 203 -20.27 7.60 -10.91
C CYS A 203 -21.13 7.26 -12.12
N CYS A 204 -20.76 6.23 -12.89
CA CYS A 204 -21.56 5.80 -14.04
C CYS A 204 -22.07 4.37 -13.87
N GLU A 205 -23.24 4.09 -14.45
CA GLU A 205 -23.80 2.74 -14.49
C GLU A 205 -22.85 1.78 -15.22
N LYS A 206 -22.62 0.61 -14.62
CA LYS A 206 -21.65 -0.37 -15.14
C LYS A 206 -22.08 -0.88 -16.51
N GLY A 207 -21.26 -0.62 -17.54
CA GLY A 207 -21.51 -1.03 -18.92
C GLY A 207 -22.27 -0.02 -19.78
N SER A 208 -22.63 1.15 -19.22
CA SER A 208 -23.10 2.29 -20.00
C SER A 208 -21.91 3.04 -20.59
N SER A 209 -22.00 3.36 -21.88
CA SER A 209 -21.02 4.15 -22.64
C SER A 209 -21.61 5.50 -23.06
N ASP A 210 -22.72 5.88 -22.44
CA ASP A 210 -23.54 7.04 -22.78
C ASP A 210 -23.74 7.94 -21.56
N ASP A 211 -23.74 9.25 -21.78
CA ASP A 211 -23.76 10.26 -20.71
C ASP A 211 -24.99 10.16 -19.79
N ALA A 212 -26.06 9.49 -20.23
CA ALA A 212 -27.27 9.28 -19.44
C ALA A 212 -27.05 8.35 -18.23
N GLY A 213 -26.03 7.49 -18.28
CA GLY A 213 -25.66 6.57 -17.22
C GLY A 213 -24.82 7.19 -16.10
N CYS A 214 -24.30 8.41 -16.28
CA CYS A 214 -23.46 9.08 -15.27
C CYS A 214 -24.30 9.93 -14.31
N LYS A 215 -23.98 9.87 -13.01
CA LYS A 215 -24.66 10.53 -11.89
C LYS A 215 -23.71 11.41 -11.10
#